data_AF-A0A8J5YE02-F1
#
_entry.id   AF-A0A8J5YE02-F1
#
_cell.length_a   1.000
_cell.length_b   1.000
_cell.length_c   1.000
_cell.angle_alpha   90.00
_cell.angle_beta   90.00
_cell.angle_gamma   90.00
#
_symmetry.space_group_name_H-M   'P 1'
#
loop_
_entity.id
_entity.type
_entity.pdbx_description
1 polymer ?
#
loop_
_entity_poly.entity_id
_entity_poly.type
_entity_poly.pdbx_seq_one_letter_code
_entity_poly.pdbx_strand_id
1 'polypeptide(L)'
;MEATADPSSEISIDDADSSTVSPISDHDPFAQLESLRHDYHALRSKSSSMEESLRLLQQQRDEAIAQTAALTEKVHESSLERDFLRRQVEEFEVILREHEGGFTKKIDEESKAKVELEEKLEFYRGKVEELESETKVRNALFEKSLDSICSVKESLVEIIEILNDEKEVTENVDGKSEKMELEDEELWNFAREVSTVLKLAREANSKAYEFKEARKKEKRELEGSVVSLTEENRDINSLLRIALVEKEAVEKNLNKLKGNTEQKRVALLHIAERGLQRVGFGFMMGSGSNEQTAESSGASTTSIGSKSDGSECEEEVVSLASTVEKIMKNLRLEISQLRRSLEESRSDTERLQSLTEKQAQKLEENTLYIKELEDREMVLAQNVSICLLSASLGSVDELLMEIKETEADVARWREACELEVEAGKKEVEEREKLVVILKQELDKTKTALEISNGKLKLKEELAAAAIAAQAAAERSVQLADSRAVGLRDRIEELTKQLEEAEGKERSRRKVRHICWPWEILKMNITNTRAQNGKRMLPEMQAFLHHSR
;
A
#
# COMPACT_ATOMS: atom_id res chain seq x y z
N MET A 1 0.21 -0.87 72.14
CA MET A 1 -0.94 -1.55 72.76
C MET A 1 -0.54 -1.91 74.17
N GLU A 2 -1.05 -1.14 75.12
CA GLU A 2 -1.05 -1.43 76.56
C GLU A 2 -1.97 -2.62 76.87
N ALA A 3 -1.57 -3.45 77.83
CA ALA A 3 -2.41 -4.15 78.83
C ALA A 3 -1.44 -4.89 79.77
N THR A 4 -1.18 -4.52 81.04
CA THR A 4 -1.97 -4.49 82.29
C THR A 4 -2.45 -5.84 82.86
N ALA A 5 -2.15 -6.03 84.16
CA ALA A 5 -2.67 -6.99 85.17
C ALA A 5 -2.10 -8.42 85.13
N ASP A 6 -1.78 -9.12 86.24
CA ASP A 6 -1.78 -8.89 87.69
C ASP A 6 -0.99 -10.06 88.34
N PRO A 7 -0.38 -9.92 89.54
CA PRO A 7 0.11 -11.05 90.33
C PRO A 7 -0.64 -11.14 91.66
N SER A 8 -1.33 -12.24 91.95
CA SER A 8 -1.82 -12.57 93.30
C SER A 8 -2.29 -14.02 93.39
N SER A 9 -1.70 -14.80 94.31
CA SER A 9 -2.38 -15.83 95.11
C SER A 9 -1.43 -16.32 96.20
N GLU A 10 -1.50 -15.66 97.36
CA GLU A 10 -1.20 -16.23 98.66
C GLU A 10 -2.14 -17.42 98.93
N ILE A 11 -1.60 -18.54 99.44
CA ILE A 11 -2.39 -19.53 100.17
C ILE A 11 -1.63 -19.95 101.44
N SER A 12 -2.12 -19.36 102.54
CA SER A 12 -2.31 -19.84 103.90
C SER A 12 -1.37 -20.90 104.50
N ILE A 13 -0.57 -20.39 105.43
CA ILE A 13 -0.14 -21.07 106.64
C ILE A 13 -1.36 -21.16 107.57
N ASP A 14 -1.77 -22.38 107.95
CA ASP A 14 -2.66 -22.59 109.08
C ASP A 14 -2.06 -23.68 109.98
N ASP A 15 -1.63 -23.22 111.16
CA ASP A 15 -1.39 -24.02 112.34
C ASP A 15 -2.72 -24.54 112.90
N ALA A 16 -2.78 -25.83 113.24
CA ALA A 16 -3.79 -26.35 114.16
C ALA A 16 -3.20 -27.53 114.95
N ASP A 17 -2.79 -27.22 116.18
CA ASP A 17 -2.60 -28.18 117.26
C ASP A 17 -3.89 -28.99 117.52
N SER A 18 -3.77 -30.31 117.60
CA SER A 18 -4.67 -31.11 118.43
C SER A 18 -3.95 -32.35 118.97
N SER A 19 -3.73 -32.31 120.28
CA SER A 19 -3.22 -33.39 121.11
C SER A 19 -4.03 -34.68 120.97
N THR A 20 -3.33 -35.81 120.80
CA THR A 20 -3.78 -37.08 121.36
C THR A 20 -2.66 -37.64 122.22
N VAL A 21 -2.82 -37.47 123.55
CA VAL A 21 -1.99 -38.09 124.58
C VAL A 21 -2.12 -39.60 124.47
N SER A 22 -0.98 -40.31 124.49
CA SER A 22 -0.91 -41.74 124.82
C SER A 22 0.41 -42.02 125.55
N PRO A 23 0.39 -43.04 126.43
CA PRO A 23 0.94 -42.90 127.77
C PRO A 23 2.44 -43.17 127.84
N ILE A 24 3.05 -42.49 128.82
CA ILE A 24 4.38 -42.75 129.36
C ILE A 24 4.52 -44.26 129.61
N SER A 25 5.35 -44.92 128.80
CA SER A 25 5.81 -46.28 129.02
C SER A 25 7.30 -46.27 128.74
N ASP A 26 8.09 -46.48 129.80
CA ASP A 26 9.54 -46.65 129.86
C ASP A 26 10.25 -46.66 128.49
N HIS A 27 10.68 -45.47 128.06
CA HIS A 27 11.32 -45.27 126.77
C HIS A 27 12.79 -45.69 126.85
N ASP A 28 13.13 -46.76 126.12
CA ASP A 28 14.51 -47.13 125.87
C ASP A 28 15.22 -46.03 125.05
N PRO A 29 16.25 -45.34 125.58
CA PRO A 29 16.98 -44.32 124.84
C PRO A 29 17.64 -44.86 123.54
N PHE A 30 17.86 -46.18 123.44
CA PHE A 30 18.31 -46.80 122.18
C PHE A 30 17.26 -46.69 121.07
N ALA A 31 15.98 -46.90 121.35
CA ALA A 31 14.91 -46.85 120.35
C ALA A 31 14.72 -45.43 119.77
N GLN A 32 14.90 -44.38 120.58
CA GLN A 32 14.85 -42.99 120.11
C GLN A 32 16.06 -42.63 119.24
N LEU A 33 17.25 -43.10 119.62
CA LEU A 33 18.48 -42.86 118.85
C LEU A 33 18.45 -43.63 117.51
N GLU A 34 17.84 -44.81 117.49
CA GLU A 34 17.54 -45.53 116.25
C GLU A 34 16.50 -44.81 115.39
N SER A 35 15.40 -44.29 115.96
CA SER A 35 14.42 -43.47 115.22
C SER A 35 15.08 -42.24 114.58
N LEU A 36 15.88 -41.50 115.36
CA LEU A 36 16.60 -40.31 114.87
C LEU A 36 17.60 -40.66 113.75
N ARG A 37 18.25 -41.82 113.83
CA ARG A 37 19.13 -42.33 112.75
C ARG A 37 18.32 -42.65 111.49
N HIS A 38 17.15 -43.27 111.62
CA HIS A 38 16.25 -43.53 110.47
C HIS A 38 15.78 -42.21 109.84
N ASP A 39 15.36 -41.24 110.64
CA ASP A 39 14.94 -39.91 110.16
C ASP A 39 16.08 -39.15 109.48
N TYR A 40 17.30 -39.21 110.03
CA TYR A 40 18.48 -38.64 109.40
C TYR A 40 18.80 -39.30 108.05
N HIS A 41 18.72 -40.64 107.96
CA HIS A 41 18.91 -41.35 106.69
C HIS A 41 17.81 -41.02 105.68
N ALA A 42 16.55 -40.89 106.12
CA ALA A 42 15.44 -40.48 105.27
C ALA A 42 15.61 -39.05 104.77
N LEU A 43 16.03 -38.12 105.64
CA LEU A 43 16.33 -36.73 105.27
C LEU A 43 17.51 -36.66 104.31
N ARG A 44 18.57 -37.43 104.55
CA ARG A 44 19.73 -37.52 103.65
C ARG A 44 19.34 -38.08 102.28
N SER A 45 18.50 -39.11 102.23
CA SER A 45 17.97 -39.67 100.98
C SER A 45 17.10 -38.64 100.24
N LYS A 46 16.20 -37.95 100.95
CA LYS A 46 15.38 -36.87 100.38
C LYS A 46 16.23 -35.70 99.87
N SER A 47 17.28 -35.32 100.61
CA SER A 47 18.24 -34.30 100.18
C SER A 47 19.00 -34.71 98.93
N SER A 48 19.44 -35.98 98.84
CA SER A 48 20.10 -36.52 97.64
C SER A 48 19.17 -36.52 96.43
N SER A 49 17.92 -36.96 96.61
CA SER A 49 16.90 -36.94 95.55
C SER A 49 16.55 -35.52 95.11
N MET A 50 16.47 -34.57 96.05
CA MET A 50 16.27 -33.16 95.73
C MET A 50 17.46 -32.57 94.96
N GLU A 51 18.70 -32.89 95.34
CA GLU A 51 19.90 -32.44 94.62
C GLU A 51 19.95 -32.99 93.18
N GLU A 52 19.58 -34.26 92.98
CA GLU A 52 19.43 -34.85 91.64
C GLU A 52 18.33 -34.15 90.82
N SER A 53 17.19 -33.84 91.44
CA SER A 53 16.11 -33.09 90.77
C SER A 53 16.54 -31.67 90.35
N LEU A 54 17.33 -30.99 91.19
CA LEU A 54 17.90 -29.68 90.87
C LEU A 54 18.89 -29.75 89.71
N ARG A 55 19.73 -30.80 89.66
CA ARG A 55 20.65 -31.02 88.52
C ARG A 55 19.90 -31.25 87.21
N LEU A 56 18.82 -32.04 87.24
CA LEU A 56 17.97 -32.26 86.06
C LEU A 56 17.30 -30.96 85.58
N LEU A 57 16.73 -30.17 86.50
CA LEU A 57 16.14 -28.87 86.16
C LEU A 57 17.17 -27.89 85.60
N GLN A 58 18.38 -27.89 86.14
CA GLN A 58 19.48 -27.07 85.62
C GLN A 58 19.87 -27.50 84.21
N GLN A 59 20.00 -28.81 83.96
CA GLN A 59 20.28 -29.34 82.63
C GLN A 59 19.18 -28.96 81.62
N GLN A 60 17.91 -29.11 81.98
CA GLN A 60 16.78 -28.72 81.14
C GLN A 60 16.78 -27.21 80.84
N ARG A 61 17.10 -26.38 81.83
CA ARG A 61 17.23 -24.93 81.65
C ARG A 61 18.36 -24.58 80.70
N ASP A 62 19.53 -25.19 80.88
CA ASP A 62 20.70 -24.92 80.02
C ASP A 62 20.45 -25.41 78.58
N GLU A 63 19.76 -26.53 78.39
CA GLU A 63 19.32 -27.01 77.07
C GLU A 63 18.30 -26.05 76.42
N ALA A 64 17.32 -25.56 77.18
CA ALA A 64 16.36 -24.58 76.69
C ALA A 64 17.05 -23.25 76.31
N ILE A 65 18.06 -22.82 77.07
CA ILE A 65 18.88 -21.64 76.73
C ILE A 65 19.66 -21.87 75.44
N ALA A 66 20.26 -23.04 75.26
CA ALA A 66 20.97 -23.37 74.01
C ALA A 66 20.02 -23.40 72.79
N GLN A 67 18.83 -23.97 72.96
CA GLN A 67 17.81 -24.00 71.89
C GLN A 67 17.29 -22.60 71.55
N THR A 68 17.02 -21.77 72.56
CA THR A 68 16.59 -20.37 72.33
C THR A 68 17.67 -19.53 71.68
N ALA A 69 18.94 -19.70 72.04
CA ALA A 69 20.06 -19.05 71.36
C ALA A 69 20.14 -19.45 69.88
N ALA A 70 20.07 -20.75 69.57
CA ALA A 70 20.10 -21.26 68.19
C ALA A 70 18.89 -20.79 67.36
N LEU A 71 17.69 -20.72 67.95
CA LEU A 71 16.51 -20.17 67.28
C LEU A 71 16.66 -18.67 67.01
N THR A 72 17.24 -17.91 67.95
CA THR A 72 17.47 -16.47 67.80
C THR A 72 18.43 -16.19 66.64
N GLU A 73 19.50 -16.98 66.50
CA GLU A 73 20.44 -16.91 65.38
C GLU A 73 19.73 -17.18 64.05
N LYS A 74 18.96 -18.26 63.94
CA LYS A 74 18.19 -18.56 62.71
C LYS A 74 17.18 -17.48 62.35
N VAL A 75 16.52 -16.88 63.34
CA VAL A 75 15.60 -15.75 63.12
C VAL A 75 16.36 -14.53 62.61
N HIS A 76 17.56 -14.27 63.13
CA HIS A 76 18.42 -13.19 62.66
C HIS A 76 18.86 -13.41 61.21
N GLU A 77 19.36 -14.60 60.87
CA GLU A 77 19.73 -14.99 59.50
C GLU A 77 18.53 -14.82 58.54
N SER A 78 17.38 -15.35 58.92
CA SER A 78 16.13 -15.20 58.14
C SER A 78 15.71 -13.74 57.97
N SER A 79 16.01 -12.88 58.96
CA SER A 79 15.75 -11.44 58.84
C SER A 79 16.68 -10.76 57.86
N LEU A 80 17.97 -11.10 57.88
CA LEU A 80 18.94 -10.57 56.93
C LEU A 80 18.60 -10.95 55.48
N GLU A 81 18.18 -12.21 55.26
CA GLU A 81 17.71 -12.68 53.95
C GLU A 81 16.46 -11.93 53.50
N ARG A 82 15.48 -11.77 54.40
CA ARG A 82 14.25 -11.00 54.12
C ARG A 82 14.57 -9.56 53.72
N ASP A 83 15.50 -8.91 54.42
CA ASP A 83 15.88 -7.52 54.17
C ASP A 83 16.74 -7.38 52.90
N PHE A 84 17.49 -8.42 52.52
CA PHE A 84 18.16 -8.50 51.22
C PHE A 84 17.15 -8.63 50.07
N LEU A 85 16.21 -9.58 50.17
CA LEU A 85 15.18 -9.78 49.16
C LEU A 85 14.27 -8.55 49.02
N ARG A 86 13.93 -7.89 50.12
CA ARG A 86 13.16 -6.63 50.10
C ARG A 86 13.86 -5.56 49.27
N ARG A 87 15.16 -5.34 49.50
CA ARG A 87 15.95 -4.35 48.75
C ARG A 87 16.02 -4.70 47.26
N GLN A 88 16.16 -5.99 46.95
CA GLN A 88 16.19 -6.45 45.56
C GLN A 88 14.84 -6.22 44.85
N VAL A 89 13.72 -6.45 45.55
CA VAL A 89 12.38 -6.14 45.04
C VAL A 89 12.22 -4.64 44.79
N GLU A 90 12.64 -3.79 45.73
CA GLU A 90 12.59 -2.33 45.58
C GLU A 90 13.43 -1.85 44.38
N GLU A 91 14.61 -2.44 44.14
CA GLU A 91 15.45 -2.14 42.98
C GLU A 91 14.75 -2.53 41.66
N PHE A 92 14.17 -3.73 41.60
CA PHE A 92 13.41 -4.16 40.42
C PHE A 92 12.16 -3.30 40.17
N GLU A 93 11.47 -2.85 41.22
CA GLU A 93 10.35 -1.93 41.08
C GLU A 93 10.77 -0.57 40.51
N VAL A 94 11.95 -0.07 40.89
CA VAL A 94 12.49 1.18 40.31
C VAL A 94 12.81 0.98 38.83
N ILE A 95 13.55 -0.07 38.48
CA ILE A 95 13.89 -0.38 37.08
C ILE A 95 12.64 -0.57 36.23
N LEU A 96 11.63 -1.27 36.76
CA LEU A 96 10.37 -1.48 36.08
C LEU A 96 9.64 -0.15 35.83
N ARG A 97 9.54 0.74 36.83
CA ARG A 97 8.94 2.07 36.67
C ARG A 97 9.68 2.93 35.64
N GLU A 98 11.00 2.88 35.62
CA GLU A 98 11.81 3.61 34.63
C GLU A 98 11.54 3.08 33.21
N HIS A 99 11.46 1.76 33.05
CA HIS A 99 11.16 1.12 31.77
C HIS A 99 9.73 1.40 31.29
N GLU A 100 8.74 1.33 32.18
CA GLU A 100 7.35 1.73 31.91
C GLU A 100 7.28 3.20 31.48
N GLY A 101 7.96 4.10 32.20
CA GLY A 101 8.05 5.51 31.84
C GLY A 101 8.74 5.76 30.50
N GLY A 102 9.73 4.93 30.15
CA GLY A 102 10.39 4.93 28.84
C GLY A 102 9.43 4.54 27.72
N PHE A 103 8.65 3.47 27.90
CA PHE A 103 7.64 3.06 26.93
C PHE A 103 6.53 4.08 26.75
N THR A 104 6.02 4.69 27.83
CA THR A 104 4.99 5.72 27.70
C THR A 104 5.48 6.91 26.87
N LYS A 105 6.73 7.34 27.06
CA LYS A 105 7.32 8.43 26.26
C LYS A 105 7.46 8.02 24.79
N LYS A 106 7.92 6.80 24.53
CA LYS A 106 8.08 6.28 23.16
C LYS A 106 6.73 6.20 22.45
N ILE A 107 5.67 5.75 23.13
CA ILE A 107 4.30 5.73 22.59
C ILE A 107 3.81 7.15 22.30
N ASP A 108 4.05 8.11 23.20
CA ASP A 108 3.67 9.50 22.99
C ASP A 108 4.40 10.12 21.78
N GLU A 109 5.70 9.87 21.62
CA GLU A 109 6.50 10.32 20.48
C GLU A 109 6.02 9.69 19.17
N GLU A 110 5.79 8.38 19.14
CA GLU A 110 5.26 7.66 17.98
C GLU A 110 3.86 8.14 17.61
N SER A 111 3.00 8.43 18.60
CA SER A 111 1.66 8.98 18.36
C SER A 111 1.70 10.37 17.73
N LYS A 112 2.65 11.23 18.15
CA LYS A 112 2.85 12.56 17.55
C LYS A 112 3.34 12.44 16.11
N ALA A 113 4.34 11.59 15.87
CA ALA A 113 4.86 11.34 14.53
C ALA A 113 3.78 10.78 13.59
N LYS A 114 2.89 9.92 14.09
CA LYS A 114 1.75 9.40 13.35
C LYS A 114 0.77 10.50 12.95
N VAL A 115 0.41 11.40 13.88
CA VAL A 115 -0.48 12.54 13.58
C VAL A 115 0.14 13.46 12.53
N GLU A 116 1.44 13.77 12.63
CA GLU A 116 2.14 14.58 11.62
C GLU A 116 2.15 13.93 10.23
N LEU A 117 2.27 12.59 10.17
CA LEU A 117 2.17 11.85 8.91
C LEU A 117 0.74 11.85 8.36
N GLU A 118 -0.27 11.70 9.21
CA GLU A 118 -1.69 11.79 8.82
C GLU A 118 -2.02 13.17 8.23
N GLU A 119 -1.53 14.26 8.85
CA GLU A 119 -1.68 15.62 8.32
C GLU A 119 -1.03 15.79 6.94
N LYS A 120 0.18 15.26 6.75
CA LYS A 120 0.86 15.28 5.44
C LYS A 120 0.09 14.47 4.40
N LEU A 121 -0.43 13.30 4.76
CA LEU A 121 -1.23 12.48 3.86
C LEU A 121 -2.51 13.19 3.45
N GLU A 122 -3.20 13.87 4.36
CA GLU A 122 -4.37 14.69 4.02
C GLU A 122 -4.01 15.87 3.10
N PHE A 123 -2.87 16.53 3.34
CA PHE A 123 -2.39 17.56 2.43
C PHE A 123 -2.16 17.03 1.00
N TYR A 124 -1.46 15.90 0.86
CA TYR A 124 -1.22 15.29 -0.45
C TYR A 124 -2.51 14.78 -1.10
N ARG A 125 -3.43 14.22 -0.31
CA ARG A 125 -4.76 13.82 -0.80
C ARG A 125 -5.50 15.02 -1.39
N GLY A 126 -5.57 16.14 -0.67
CA GLY A 126 -6.22 17.36 -1.16
C GLY A 126 -5.56 17.88 -2.44
N LYS A 127 -4.23 17.83 -2.54
CA LYS A 127 -3.50 18.22 -3.76
C LYS A 127 -3.78 17.30 -4.95
N VAL A 128 -3.93 16.00 -4.71
CA VAL A 128 -4.34 15.04 -5.76
C VAL A 128 -5.75 15.33 -6.23
N GLU A 129 -6.69 15.58 -5.32
CA GLU A 129 -8.08 15.94 -5.67
C GLU A 129 -8.15 17.25 -6.48
N GLU A 130 -7.32 18.24 -6.15
CA GLU A 130 -7.18 19.48 -6.92
C GLU A 130 -6.70 19.20 -8.35
N LEU A 131 -5.58 18.47 -8.50
CA LEU A 131 -5.03 18.11 -9.82
C LEU A 131 -5.99 17.25 -10.65
N GLU A 132 -6.72 16.33 -10.03
CA GLU A 132 -7.77 15.55 -10.70
C GLU A 132 -8.89 16.45 -11.20
N SER A 133 -9.30 17.46 -10.41
CA SER A 133 -10.32 18.42 -10.82
C SER A 133 -9.86 19.29 -11.99
N GLU A 134 -8.61 19.76 -11.97
CA GLU A 134 -8.01 20.51 -13.08
C GLU A 134 -7.92 19.66 -14.35
N THR A 135 -7.55 18.38 -14.22
CA THR A 135 -7.47 17.43 -15.34
C THR A 135 -8.85 17.17 -15.94
N LYS A 136 -9.89 16.98 -15.10
CA LYS A 136 -11.28 16.85 -15.58
C LYS A 136 -11.74 18.09 -16.36
N VAL A 137 -11.41 19.29 -15.89
CA VAL A 137 -11.73 20.54 -16.60
C VAL A 137 -10.98 20.62 -17.93
N ARG A 138 -9.69 20.26 -17.95
CA ARG A 138 -8.86 20.23 -19.16
C ARG A 138 -9.41 19.26 -20.20
N ASN A 139 -9.78 18.04 -19.80
CA ASN A 139 -10.31 17.02 -20.71
C ASN A 139 -11.66 17.46 -21.31
N ALA A 140 -12.54 18.07 -20.50
CA ALA A 140 -13.78 18.64 -21.00
C ALA A 140 -13.56 19.79 -22.02
N LEU A 141 -12.44 20.52 -21.94
CA LEU A 141 -12.05 21.50 -22.96
C LEU A 141 -11.49 20.82 -24.22
N PHE A 142 -10.71 19.74 -24.07
CA PHE A 142 -10.23 18.96 -25.21
C PHE A 142 -11.37 18.32 -26.00
N GLU A 143 -12.38 17.75 -25.34
CA GLU A 143 -13.57 17.20 -26.02
C GLU A 143 -14.29 18.28 -26.85
N LYS A 144 -14.58 19.44 -26.27
CA LYS A 144 -15.25 20.55 -26.99
C LYS A 144 -14.43 21.07 -28.17
N SER A 145 -13.10 21.11 -28.02
CA SER A 145 -12.22 21.57 -29.09
C SER A 145 -12.04 20.51 -30.17
N LEU A 146 -12.02 19.22 -29.83
CA LEU A 146 -12.10 18.10 -30.79
C LEU A 146 -13.39 18.16 -31.60
N ASP A 147 -14.55 18.35 -30.96
CA ASP A 147 -15.84 18.49 -31.66
C ASP A 147 -15.81 19.64 -32.68
N SER A 148 -15.21 20.77 -32.28
CA SER A 148 -15.04 21.94 -33.15
C SER A 148 -14.09 21.65 -34.32
N ILE A 149 -12.98 20.95 -34.08
CA ILE A 149 -12.01 20.56 -35.12
C ILE A 149 -12.64 19.57 -36.10
N CYS A 150 -13.40 18.58 -35.61
CA CYS A 150 -14.13 17.64 -36.46
C CYS A 150 -15.14 18.36 -37.35
N SER A 151 -15.88 19.35 -36.83
CA SER A 151 -16.79 20.16 -37.65
C SER A 151 -16.05 20.96 -38.74
N VAL A 152 -14.87 21.52 -38.42
CA VAL A 152 -14.01 22.20 -39.41
C VAL A 152 -13.49 21.22 -40.46
N LYS A 153 -13.06 20.02 -40.03
CA LYS A 153 -12.61 18.94 -40.92
C LYS A 153 -13.68 18.57 -41.93
N GLU A 154 -14.90 18.32 -41.48
CA GLU A 154 -16.07 18.03 -42.33
C GLU A 154 -16.34 19.16 -43.32
N SER A 155 -16.33 20.42 -42.84
CA SER A 155 -16.55 21.60 -43.69
C SER A 155 -15.48 21.73 -44.79
N LEU A 156 -14.21 21.44 -44.47
CA LEU A 156 -13.11 21.50 -45.43
C LEU A 156 -13.22 20.38 -46.48
N VAL A 157 -13.61 19.17 -46.06
CA VAL A 157 -13.89 18.06 -46.98
C VAL A 157 -15.01 18.43 -47.94
N GLU A 158 -16.12 18.98 -47.44
CA GLU A 158 -17.24 19.43 -48.28
C GLU A 158 -16.80 20.51 -49.28
N ILE A 159 -15.98 21.49 -48.87
CA ILE A 159 -15.43 22.51 -49.78
C ILE A 159 -14.56 21.88 -50.88
N ILE A 160 -13.70 20.92 -50.52
CA ILE A 160 -12.85 20.23 -51.49
C ILE A 160 -13.71 19.45 -52.49
N GLU A 161 -14.74 18.74 -52.02
CA GLU A 161 -15.67 17.99 -52.88
C GLU A 161 -16.45 18.90 -53.84
N ILE A 162 -16.89 20.08 -53.39
CA ILE A 162 -17.60 21.05 -54.26
C ILE A 162 -16.68 21.62 -55.34
N LEU A 163 -15.40 21.82 -55.04
CA LEU A 163 -14.42 22.40 -55.98
C LEU A 163 -13.83 21.36 -56.95
N ASN A 164 -13.98 20.06 -56.68
CA ASN A 164 -13.53 19.00 -57.55
C ASN A 164 -14.65 18.62 -58.55
N ASP A 165 -14.48 18.99 -59.81
CA ASP A 165 -15.39 18.57 -60.90
C ASP A 165 -15.24 17.07 -61.25
N GLU A 166 -14.12 16.46 -60.86
CA GLU A 166 -13.86 15.02 -60.97
C GLU A 166 -14.15 14.34 -59.63
N LYS A 167 -15.14 13.44 -59.65
CA LYS A 167 -15.63 12.66 -58.50
C LYS A 167 -14.65 11.57 -58.06
N GLU A 168 -13.40 11.91 -57.80
CA GLU A 168 -12.50 11.02 -57.07
C GLU A 168 -12.73 11.22 -55.57
N VAL A 169 -13.46 10.25 -55.01
CA VAL A 169 -13.74 10.14 -53.58
C VAL A 169 -12.42 10.17 -52.83
N THR A 170 -12.19 11.20 -52.03
CA THR A 170 -11.08 11.33 -51.09
C THR A 170 -11.29 10.38 -49.92
N GLU A 171 -11.35 9.09 -50.19
CA GLU A 171 -11.16 8.06 -49.18
C GLU A 171 -9.67 7.96 -48.89
N ASN A 172 -9.31 7.98 -47.61
CA ASN A 172 -7.99 7.72 -47.03
C ASN A 172 -7.11 8.94 -46.70
N VAL A 173 -7.55 9.76 -45.74
CA VAL A 173 -6.62 10.52 -44.87
C VAL A 173 -6.43 9.84 -43.51
N ASP A 174 -7.03 8.67 -43.28
CA ASP A 174 -6.84 7.89 -42.06
C ASP A 174 -5.51 7.12 -42.10
N GLY A 175 -4.43 7.87 -41.90
CA GLY A 175 -3.11 7.32 -41.68
C GLY A 175 -3.10 6.56 -40.35
N LYS A 176 -3.19 5.23 -40.44
CA LYS A 176 -2.76 4.30 -39.38
C LYS A 176 -1.39 4.74 -38.89
N SER A 177 -1.36 5.35 -37.71
CA SER A 177 -0.14 5.64 -37.00
C SER A 177 -0.09 4.71 -35.79
N GLU A 178 1.06 4.06 -35.70
CA GLU A 178 1.43 3.02 -34.76
C GLU A 178 1.10 3.43 -33.33
N LYS A 179 0.38 2.57 -32.61
CA LYS A 179 0.07 2.73 -31.19
C LYS A 179 1.40 2.76 -30.42
N MET A 180 1.86 3.95 -30.07
CA MET A 180 2.92 4.14 -29.09
C MET A 180 2.23 4.42 -27.76
N GLU A 181 2.41 3.50 -26.82
CA GLU A 181 1.94 3.62 -25.43
C GLU A 181 2.63 4.83 -24.78
N LEU A 182 1.93 5.97 -24.73
CA LEU A 182 2.33 7.15 -23.97
C LEU A 182 1.13 7.66 -23.18
N GLU A 183 1.42 8.22 -22.00
CA GLU A 183 0.51 8.50 -20.88
C GLU A 183 -0.64 9.49 -21.17
N ASP A 184 -0.73 10.08 -22.36
CA ASP A 184 -1.74 11.10 -22.70
C ASP A 184 -2.31 10.88 -24.11
N GLU A 185 -3.06 9.78 -24.27
CA GLU A 185 -3.70 9.37 -25.53
C GLU A 185 -4.64 10.46 -26.09
N GLU A 186 -5.23 11.29 -25.22
CA GLU A 186 -6.14 12.40 -25.57
C GLU A 186 -5.43 13.57 -26.27
N LEU A 187 -4.29 14.03 -25.74
CA LEU A 187 -3.48 15.10 -26.33
C LEU A 187 -2.93 14.69 -27.70
N TRP A 188 -2.53 13.43 -27.83
CA TRP A 188 -2.02 12.90 -29.09
C TRP A 188 -3.12 12.80 -30.16
N ASN A 189 -4.33 12.36 -29.77
CA ASN A 189 -5.52 12.38 -30.65
C ASN A 189 -5.85 13.81 -31.11
N PHE A 190 -5.85 14.78 -30.20
CA PHE A 190 -6.07 16.20 -30.51
C PHE A 190 -5.04 16.74 -31.51
N ALA A 191 -3.75 16.54 -31.25
CA ALA A 191 -2.68 16.99 -32.14
C ALA A 191 -2.78 16.34 -33.54
N ARG A 192 -3.19 15.07 -33.62
CA ARG A 192 -3.41 14.37 -34.89
C ARG A 192 -4.51 15.04 -35.70
N GLU A 193 -5.67 15.31 -35.09
CA GLU A 193 -6.79 15.94 -35.80
C GLU A 193 -6.53 17.39 -36.20
N VAL A 194 -5.79 18.15 -35.39
CA VAL A 194 -5.33 19.49 -35.82
C VAL A 194 -4.45 19.39 -37.08
N SER A 195 -3.56 18.39 -37.12
CA SER A 195 -2.67 18.17 -38.27
C SER A 195 -3.43 17.74 -39.53
N THR A 196 -4.46 16.91 -39.41
CA THR A 196 -5.32 16.52 -40.55
C THR A 196 -6.09 17.72 -41.08
N VAL A 197 -6.71 18.52 -40.22
CA VAL A 197 -7.40 19.77 -40.61
C VAL A 197 -6.45 20.75 -41.29
N LEU A 198 -5.23 20.91 -40.80
CA LEU A 198 -4.23 21.78 -41.43
C LEU A 198 -3.88 21.32 -42.86
N LYS A 199 -3.80 20.00 -43.10
CA LYS A 199 -3.57 19.44 -44.43
C LYS A 199 -4.76 19.70 -45.35
N LEU A 200 -5.97 19.39 -44.89
CA LEU A 200 -7.20 19.65 -45.65
C LEU A 200 -7.37 21.14 -45.97
N ALA A 201 -7.05 22.03 -45.03
CA ALA A 201 -7.13 23.48 -45.25
C ALA A 201 -6.18 23.95 -46.36
N ARG A 202 -4.97 23.38 -46.44
CA ARG A 202 -4.03 23.67 -47.54
C ARG A 202 -4.55 23.16 -48.88
N GLU A 203 -5.12 21.97 -48.89
CA GLU A 203 -5.69 21.35 -50.08
C GLU A 203 -6.91 22.12 -50.61
N ALA A 204 -7.86 22.45 -49.73
CA ALA A 204 -9.02 23.28 -50.04
C ALA A 204 -8.59 24.64 -50.62
N ASN A 205 -7.56 25.26 -50.05
CA ASN A 205 -7.03 26.52 -50.55
C ASN A 205 -6.40 26.35 -51.95
N SER A 206 -5.63 25.28 -52.19
CA SER A 206 -5.06 24.98 -53.51
C SER A 206 -6.16 24.82 -54.57
N LYS A 207 -7.18 24.02 -54.27
CA LYS A 207 -8.32 23.78 -55.16
C LYS A 207 -9.11 25.06 -55.45
N ALA A 208 -9.29 25.92 -54.45
CA ALA A 208 -9.95 27.20 -54.64
C ALA A 208 -9.16 28.13 -55.59
N TYR A 209 -7.82 28.12 -55.51
CA TYR A 209 -6.97 28.85 -56.44
C TYR A 209 -7.04 28.29 -57.87
N GLU A 210 -6.99 26.96 -58.02
CA GLU A 210 -7.15 26.28 -59.31
C GLU A 210 -8.49 26.64 -59.98
N PHE A 211 -9.60 26.51 -59.24
CA PHE A 211 -10.93 26.88 -59.72
C PHE A 211 -11.01 28.36 -60.13
N LYS A 212 -10.44 29.26 -59.32
CA LYS A 212 -10.43 30.70 -59.62
C LYS A 212 -9.65 31.02 -60.91
N GLU A 213 -8.52 30.36 -61.14
CA GLU A 213 -7.74 30.54 -62.37
C GLU A 213 -8.43 29.92 -63.58
N ALA A 214 -9.05 28.74 -63.45
CA ALA A 214 -9.87 28.13 -64.50
C ALA A 214 -11.02 29.06 -64.92
N ARG A 215 -11.74 29.63 -63.94
CA ARG A 215 -12.84 30.57 -64.19
C ARG A 215 -12.37 31.89 -64.81
N LYS A 216 -11.17 32.36 -64.50
CA LYS A 216 -10.55 33.52 -65.19
C LYS A 216 -10.16 33.18 -66.63
N LYS A 217 -9.70 31.96 -66.89
CA LYS A 217 -9.35 31.50 -68.24
C LYS A 217 -10.60 31.40 -69.11
N GLU A 218 -11.64 30.72 -68.63
CA GLU A 218 -12.94 30.60 -69.30
C GLU A 218 -13.53 31.99 -69.58
N LYS A 219 -13.50 32.90 -68.61
CA LYS A 219 -13.94 34.28 -68.81
C LYS A 219 -13.18 34.98 -69.96
N ARG A 220 -11.86 34.84 -70.02
CA ARG A 220 -11.04 35.42 -71.11
C ARG A 220 -11.37 34.81 -72.47
N GLU A 221 -11.64 33.51 -72.51
CA GLU A 221 -12.06 32.80 -73.73
C GLU A 221 -13.44 33.27 -74.20
N LEU A 222 -14.42 33.41 -73.29
CA LEU A 222 -15.74 33.96 -73.60
C LEU A 222 -15.67 35.43 -74.03
N GLU A 223 -14.85 36.26 -73.37
CA GLU A 223 -14.62 37.65 -73.79
C GLU A 223 -14.00 37.71 -75.19
N GLY A 224 -13.02 36.86 -75.49
CA GLY A 224 -12.44 36.74 -76.82
C GLY A 224 -13.45 36.29 -77.89
N SER A 225 -14.31 35.32 -77.54
CA SER A 225 -15.40 34.87 -78.40
C SER A 225 -16.42 35.98 -78.67
N VAL A 226 -16.80 36.76 -77.65
CA VAL A 226 -17.70 37.91 -77.81
C VAL A 226 -17.07 38.97 -78.71
N VAL A 227 -15.79 39.32 -78.53
CA VAL A 227 -15.10 40.30 -79.39
C VAL A 227 -15.10 39.80 -80.84
N SER A 228 -14.71 38.54 -81.08
CA SER A 228 -14.73 37.95 -82.42
C SER A 228 -16.12 37.98 -83.06
N LEU A 229 -17.18 37.63 -82.32
CA LEU A 229 -18.56 37.71 -82.80
C LEU A 229 -19.02 39.15 -83.07
N THR A 230 -18.54 40.14 -82.32
CA THR A 230 -18.85 41.54 -82.58
C THR A 230 -18.14 42.09 -83.81
N GLU A 231 -16.90 41.64 -84.06
CA GLU A 231 -16.14 41.95 -85.28
C GLU A 231 -16.81 41.32 -86.51
N GLU A 232 -17.18 40.03 -86.44
CA GLU A 232 -17.90 39.35 -87.52
C GLU A 232 -19.25 40.03 -87.82
N ASN A 233 -20.02 40.41 -86.78
CA ASN A 233 -21.25 41.19 -86.97
C ASN A 233 -20.98 42.56 -87.61
N ARG A 234 -19.86 43.21 -87.30
CA ARG A 234 -19.47 44.48 -87.92
C ARG A 234 -19.13 44.29 -89.40
N ASP A 235 -18.43 43.21 -89.73
CA ASP A 235 -18.07 42.85 -91.10
C ASP A 235 -19.31 42.48 -91.93
N ILE A 236 -20.22 41.67 -91.39
CA ILE A 236 -21.53 41.38 -91.99
C ILE A 236 -22.31 42.68 -92.21
N ASN A 237 -22.34 43.58 -91.23
CA ASN A 237 -23.03 44.87 -91.37
C ASN A 237 -22.39 45.76 -92.46
N SER A 238 -21.06 45.75 -92.58
CA SER A 238 -20.33 46.43 -93.64
C SER A 238 -20.68 45.85 -95.02
N LEU A 239 -20.66 44.52 -95.16
CA LEU A 239 -21.06 43.82 -96.38
C LEU A 239 -22.50 44.13 -96.77
N LEU A 240 -23.43 44.16 -95.81
CA LEU A 240 -24.83 44.53 -96.05
C LEU A 240 -24.96 45.97 -96.53
N ARG A 241 -24.20 46.93 -95.96
CA ARG A 241 -24.20 48.32 -96.47
C ARG A 241 -23.66 48.41 -97.89
N ILE A 242 -22.56 47.72 -98.19
CA ILE A 242 -21.99 47.67 -99.54
C ILE A 242 -23.03 47.09 -100.52
N ALA A 243 -23.64 45.96 -100.18
CA ALA A 243 -24.67 45.32 -101.00
C ALA A 243 -25.90 46.23 -101.20
N LEU A 244 -26.33 46.98 -100.18
CA LEU A 244 -27.42 47.95 -100.30
C LEU A 244 -27.05 49.11 -101.24
N VAL A 245 -25.84 49.67 -101.12
CA VAL A 245 -25.37 50.75 -102.01
C VAL A 245 -25.22 50.26 -103.45
N GLU A 246 -24.68 49.06 -103.66
CA GLU A 246 -24.59 48.45 -105.00
C GLU A 246 -25.98 48.18 -105.58
N LYS A 247 -26.92 47.66 -104.79
CA LYS A 247 -28.33 47.49 -105.20
C LYS A 247 -28.94 48.83 -105.63
N GLU A 248 -28.79 49.89 -104.83
CA GLU A 248 -29.29 51.23 -105.20
C GLU A 248 -28.64 51.77 -106.47
N ALA A 249 -27.34 51.54 -106.66
CA ALA A 249 -26.63 51.94 -107.88
C ALA A 249 -27.14 51.19 -109.11
N VAL A 250 -27.40 49.88 -108.99
CA VAL A 250 -28.00 49.04 -110.03
C VAL A 250 -29.42 49.50 -110.33
N GLU A 251 -30.26 49.76 -109.32
CA GLU A 251 -31.62 50.29 -109.51
C GLU A 251 -31.60 51.65 -110.23
N LYS A 252 -30.69 52.56 -109.85
CA LYS A 252 -30.50 53.85 -110.55
C LYS A 252 -30.06 53.65 -112.01
N ASN A 253 -29.18 52.70 -112.29
CA ASN A 253 -28.73 52.38 -113.65
C ASN A 253 -29.84 51.72 -114.49
N LEU A 254 -30.67 50.86 -113.88
CA LEU A 254 -31.83 50.22 -114.50
C LEU A 254 -32.93 51.26 -114.82
N ASN A 255 -33.16 52.22 -113.93
CA ASN A 255 -34.14 53.29 -114.12
C ASN A 255 -33.75 54.29 -115.23
N LYS A 256 -32.46 54.41 -115.58
CA LYS A 256 -31.98 55.21 -116.73
C LYS A 256 -32.25 54.56 -118.10
N LEU A 257 -32.45 53.24 -118.16
CA LEU A 257 -32.84 52.52 -119.37
C LEU A 257 -34.36 52.64 -119.59
N LYS A 258 -34.83 53.77 -120.10
CA LYS A 258 -36.24 53.94 -120.48
C LYS A 258 -36.48 53.45 -121.91
N GLY A 259 -36.92 52.19 -122.03
CA GLY A 259 -37.58 51.64 -123.23
C GLY A 259 -36.74 50.72 -124.12
N ASN A 260 -36.59 49.44 -123.74
CA ASN A 260 -36.69 48.25 -124.61
C ASN A 260 -36.51 46.99 -123.73
N THR A 261 -37.38 45.99 -123.84
CA THR A 261 -37.47 44.86 -122.89
C THR A 261 -36.25 43.93 -122.96
N GLU A 262 -35.63 43.81 -124.14
CA GLU A 262 -34.47 42.95 -124.37
C GLU A 262 -33.16 43.53 -123.79
N GLN A 263 -32.94 44.85 -123.93
CA GLN A 263 -31.74 45.53 -123.42
C GLN A 263 -31.69 45.54 -121.88
N LYS A 264 -32.84 45.64 -121.22
CA LYS A 264 -32.94 45.50 -119.75
C LYS A 264 -32.57 44.08 -119.29
N ARG A 265 -32.97 43.06 -120.04
CA ARG A 265 -32.72 41.64 -119.70
C ARG A 265 -31.23 41.29 -119.79
N VAL A 266 -30.55 41.75 -120.84
CA VAL A 266 -29.11 41.56 -121.04
C VAL A 266 -28.29 42.34 -120.01
N ALA A 267 -28.70 43.57 -119.67
CA ALA A 267 -28.05 44.34 -118.62
C ALA A 267 -28.23 43.70 -117.23
N LEU A 268 -29.42 43.17 -116.91
CA LEU A 268 -29.66 42.41 -115.67
C LEU A 268 -28.78 41.16 -115.57
N LEU A 269 -28.59 40.43 -116.67
CA LEU A 269 -27.72 39.25 -116.70
C LEU A 269 -26.24 39.60 -116.51
N HIS A 270 -25.74 40.63 -117.20
CA HIS A 270 -24.35 41.08 -117.03
C HIS A 270 -24.08 41.67 -115.63
N ILE A 271 -25.08 42.32 -115.03
CA ILE A 271 -24.99 42.85 -113.67
C ILE A 271 -25.00 41.69 -112.65
N ALA A 272 -25.86 40.68 -112.85
CA ALA A 272 -25.87 39.48 -112.01
C ALA A 272 -24.54 38.70 -112.13
N GLU A 273 -23.96 38.61 -113.33
CA GLU A 273 -22.68 37.95 -113.58
C GLU A 273 -21.49 38.68 -112.93
N ARG A 274 -21.44 40.03 -113.02
CA ARG A 274 -20.43 40.82 -112.30
C ARG A 274 -20.63 40.84 -110.80
N GLY A 275 -21.88 40.82 -110.33
CA GLY A 275 -22.21 40.69 -108.92
C GLY A 275 -21.64 39.39 -108.36
N LEU A 276 -21.97 38.24 -108.97
CA LEU A 276 -21.48 36.92 -108.56
C LEU A 276 -19.95 36.82 -108.53
N GLN A 277 -19.25 37.43 -109.50
CA GLN A 277 -17.79 37.43 -109.54
C GLN A 277 -17.17 38.26 -108.42
N ARG A 278 -17.79 39.36 -107.98
CA ARG A 278 -17.29 40.19 -106.87
C ARG A 278 -17.58 39.63 -105.49
N VAL A 279 -18.68 38.89 -105.32
CA VAL A 279 -18.97 38.16 -104.05
C VAL A 279 -18.28 36.80 -103.96
N GLY A 280 -17.35 36.49 -104.88
CA GLY A 280 -16.46 35.33 -104.79
C GLY A 280 -17.04 33.99 -105.25
N PHE A 281 -18.18 33.94 -105.94
CA PHE A 281 -18.79 32.71 -106.46
C PHE A 281 -18.38 32.42 -107.92
N GLY A 282 -17.09 32.55 -108.24
CA GLY A 282 -16.51 32.29 -109.56
C GLY A 282 -15.55 31.10 -109.55
N PHE A 283 -15.86 30.09 -110.36
CA PHE A 283 -15.12 28.84 -110.61
C PHE A 283 -13.59 28.94 -110.51
N MET A 284 -12.99 28.12 -109.64
CA MET A 284 -11.55 27.89 -109.59
C MET A 284 -11.10 27.05 -110.80
N MET A 285 -10.37 27.65 -111.74
CA MET A 285 -9.54 26.89 -112.66
C MET A 285 -8.25 27.64 -112.97
N GLY A 286 -7.17 27.21 -112.30
CA GLY A 286 -5.88 26.94 -112.93
C GLY A 286 -4.90 28.10 -113.24
N SER A 287 -3.73 27.97 -112.59
CA SER A 287 -2.38 28.27 -113.09
C SER A 287 -1.76 29.62 -112.73
N GLY A 288 -0.60 29.52 -112.06
CA GLY A 288 0.17 30.65 -111.54
C GLY A 288 1.36 31.06 -112.39
N SER A 289 2.07 32.09 -111.93
CA SER A 289 3.53 32.22 -111.84
C SER A 289 3.90 33.64 -111.43
N ASN A 290 4.82 33.74 -110.46
CA ASN A 290 5.74 34.82 -110.11
C ASN A 290 5.91 35.97 -111.12
N GLU A 291 6.05 37.21 -110.61
CA GLU A 291 7.35 37.89 -110.57
C GLU A 291 7.36 39.15 -109.69
N GLN A 292 8.57 39.59 -109.39
CA GLN A 292 9.03 40.46 -108.32
C GLN A 292 8.76 41.97 -108.49
N THR A 293 8.99 42.65 -107.36
CA THR A 293 9.76 43.90 -107.18
C THR A 293 9.11 45.28 -107.30
N ALA A 294 9.63 46.11 -106.39
CA ALA A 294 9.75 47.57 -106.41
C ALA A 294 8.46 48.33 -106.06
N GLU A 295 8.31 48.75 -104.80
CA GLU A 295 8.87 49.99 -104.24
C GLU A 295 8.15 51.26 -104.69
N SER A 296 8.10 52.21 -103.74
CA SER A 296 7.71 53.61 -103.91
C SER A 296 6.19 53.81 -103.81
N SER A 297 5.65 54.87 -103.20
CA SER A 297 6.22 56.12 -102.72
C SER A 297 5.19 56.80 -101.81
N GLY A 298 5.59 57.89 -101.17
CA GLY A 298 4.66 58.91 -100.68
C GLY A 298 5.23 59.61 -99.45
N ALA A 299 6.28 60.42 -99.57
CA ALA A 299 6.24 61.77 -100.16
C ALA A 299 5.07 62.58 -99.58
N SER A 300 5.35 63.67 -98.88
CA SER A 300 5.21 64.98 -99.52
C SER A 300 5.95 66.03 -98.70
N THR A 301 6.99 66.67 -99.26
CA THR A 301 6.93 67.98 -99.97
C THR A 301 6.59 69.13 -99.02
N THR A 302 7.35 70.22 -98.96
CA THR A 302 7.48 71.15 -100.09
C THR A 302 8.76 71.99 -100.05
N SER A 303 9.48 71.93 -101.16
CA SER A 303 10.27 73.01 -101.73
C SER A 303 9.42 74.24 -102.03
N ILE A 304 9.94 75.45 -101.82
CA ILE A 304 9.81 76.57 -102.77
C ILE A 304 11.19 77.21 -102.88
N GLY A 305 11.78 77.13 -104.07
CA GLY A 305 12.86 78.02 -104.47
C GLY A 305 12.26 79.27 -105.11
N SER A 306 12.99 80.38 -105.02
CA SER A 306 12.90 81.49 -105.98
C SER A 306 14.23 82.22 -105.97
N LYS A 307 14.86 82.26 -107.15
CA LYS A 307 15.99 83.14 -107.48
C LYS A 307 15.46 84.53 -107.80
N SER A 308 16.11 85.58 -107.29
CA SER A 308 16.30 86.91 -107.89
C SER A 308 17.14 87.72 -106.89
N ASP A 309 18.46 87.78 -107.04
CA ASP A 309 19.22 88.83 -107.74
C ASP A 309 19.00 90.25 -107.19
N GLY A 310 20.09 90.86 -106.73
CA GLY A 310 20.19 92.30 -106.46
C GLY A 310 20.52 92.71 -105.01
N SER A 311 21.82 92.84 -104.73
CA SER A 311 22.40 93.90 -103.90
C SER A 311 22.23 93.85 -102.38
N GLU A 312 23.34 93.54 -101.69
CA GLU A 312 23.90 94.17 -100.47
C GLU A 312 24.66 93.13 -99.64
N CYS A 313 25.85 92.77 -100.14
CA CYS A 313 26.85 92.05 -99.36
C CYS A 313 27.37 92.99 -98.27
N GLU A 314 27.06 92.71 -96.99
CA GLU A 314 27.97 92.83 -95.83
C GLU A 314 27.31 92.52 -94.47
N GLU A 315 25.97 92.48 -94.33
CA GLU A 315 25.30 92.33 -93.01
C GLU A 315 24.91 90.87 -92.62
N GLU A 316 24.68 89.96 -93.57
CA GLU A 316 24.25 88.56 -93.30
C GLU A 316 25.38 87.65 -92.79
N VAL A 317 26.63 87.88 -93.21
CA VAL A 317 27.80 87.07 -92.78
C VAL A 317 28.08 87.29 -91.29
N VAL A 318 27.83 88.51 -90.79
CA VAL A 318 27.95 88.88 -89.37
C VAL A 318 26.85 88.23 -88.54
N SER A 319 25.61 88.15 -89.06
CA SER A 319 24.51 87.45 -88.39
C SER A 319 24.73 85.93 -88.30
N LEU A 320 25.21 85.28 -89.37
CA LEU A 320 25.50 83.84 -89.37
C LEU A 320 26.65 83.50 -88.41
N ALA A 321 27.74 84.27 -88.44
CA ALA A 321 28.87 84.09 -87.52
C ALA A 321 28.42 84.23 -86.04
N SER A 322 27.55 85.20 -85.74
CA SER A 322 27.00 85.37 -84.38
C SER A 322 26.14 84.18 -83.93
N THR A 323 25.35 83.59 -84.83
CA THR A 323 24.54 82.39 -84.52
C THR A 323 25.41 81.16 -84.29
N VAL A 324 26.45 80.94 -85.09
CA VAL A 324 27.40 79.84 -84.90
C VAL A 324 28.19 80.02 -83.61
N GLU A 325 28.63 81.24 -83.29
CA GLU A 325 29.33 81.52 -82.04
C GLU A 325 28.43 81.27 -80.81
N LYS A 326 27.15 81.66 -80.89
CA LYS A 326 26.15 81.38 -79.85
C LYS A 326 25.93 79.87 -79.69
N ILE A 327 25.81 79.12 -80.79
CA ILE A 327 25.68 77.66 -80.76
C ILE A 327 26.93 77.02 -80.16
N MET A 328 28.14 77.45 -80.55
CA MET A 328 29.39 76.92 -79.99
C MET A 328 29.55 77.21 -78.49
N LYS A 329 29.19 78.42 -78.03
CA LYS A 329 29.18 78.74 -76.59
C LYS A 329 28.16 77.88 -75.84
N ASN A 330 26.98 77.64 -76.42
CA ASN A 330 25.95 76.79 -75.82
C ASN A 330 26.41 75.33 -75.74
N LEU A 331 26.96 74.78 -76.82
CA LEU A 331 27.52 73.42 -76.83
C LEU A 331 28.69 73.26 -75.84
N ARG A 332 29.55 74.28 -75.69
CA ARG A 332 30.64 74.24 -74.68
C ARG A 332 30.10 74.24 -73.25
N LEU A 333 29.04 75.00 -72.99
CA LEU A 333 28.36 74.99 -71.69
C LEU A 333 27.72 73.63 -71.43
N GLU A 334 27.02 73.06 -72.41
CA GLU A 334 26.37 71.75 -72.32
C GLU A 334 27.39 70.63 -72.10
N ILE A 335 28.50 70.62 -72.84
CA ILE A 335 29.62 69.67 -72.63
C ILE A 335 30.17 69.81 -71.20
N SER A 336 30.31 71.03 -70.69
CA SER A 336 30.81 71.27 -69.34
C SER A 336 29.80 70.80 -68.26
N GLN A 337 28.51 70.95 -68.53
CA GLN A 337 27.43 70.52 -67.63
C GLN A 337 27.29 69.00 -67.62
N LEU A 338 27.36 68.34 -68.79
CA LEU A 338 27.35 66.88 -68.91
C LEU A 338 28.57 66.25 -68.23
N ARG A 339 29.76 66.85 -68.36
CA ARG A 339 30.95 66.38 -67.63
C ARG A 339 30.78 66.48 -66.11
N ARG A 340 30.18 67.57 -65.62
CA ARG A 340 29.89 67.74 -64.19
C ARG A 340 28.87 66.72 -63.70
N SER A 341 27.80 66.49 -64.47
CA SER A 341 26.78 65.48 -64.17
C SER A 341 27.33 64.05 -64.20
N LEU A 342 28.25 63.75 -65.13
CA LEU A 342 28.94 62.46 -65.18
C LEU A 342 29.82 62.27 -63.94
N GLU A 343 30.56 63.29 -63.52
CA GLU A 343 31.41 63.22 -62.34
C GLU A 343 30.60 63.10 -61.04
N GLU A 344 29.48 63.82 -60.94
CA GLU A 344 28.52 63.70 -59.84
C GLU A 344 27.92 62.28 -59.78
N SER A 345 27.51 61.73 -60.92
CA SER A 345 27.02 60.34 -61.01
C SER A 345 28.09 59.31 -60.60
N ARG A 346 29.37 59.53 -60.97
CA ARG A 346 30.48 58.67 -60.53
C ARG A 346 30.67 58.73 -59.02
N SER A 347 30.68 59.94 -58.45
CA SER A 347 30.80 60.14 -57.00
C SER A 347 29.63 59.49 -56.23
N ASP A 348 28.40 59.60 -56.75
CA ASP A 348 27.24 58.92 -56.16
C ASP A 348 27.36 57.39 -56.24
N THR A 349 27.91 56.88 -57.34
CA THR A 349 28.14 55.43 -57.52
C THR A 349 29.20 54.92 -56.54
N GLU A 350 30.30 55.63 -56.37
CA GLU A 350 31.34 55.31 -55.36
C GLU A 350 30.78 55.36 -53.94
N ARG A 351 29.93 56.35 -53.63
CA ARG A 351 29.26 56.46 -52.33
C ARG A 351 28.35 55.25 -52.08
N LEU A 352 27.51 54.88 -53.06
CA LEU A 352 26.64 53.71 -52.95
C LEU A 352 27.44 52.41 -52.82
N GLN A 353 28.54 52.28 -53.55
CA GLN A 353 29.44 51.13 -53.45
C GLN A 353 30.03 51.02 -52.04
N SER A 354 30.52 52.13 -51.46
CA SER A 354 31.04 52.14 -50.08
C SER A 354 29.98 51.80 -49.03
N LEU A 355 28.72 52.19 -49.26
CA LEU A 355 27.60 51.89 -48.38
C LEU A 355 27.24 50.40 -48.46
N THR A 356 27.27 49.84 -49.66
CA THR A 356 27.03 48.42 -49.93
C THR A 356 28.13 47.56 -49.30
N GLU A 357 29.39 47.97 -49.42
CA GLU A 357 30.53 47.26 -48.81
C GLU A 357 30.47 47.29 -47.28
N LYS A 358 30.12 48.44 -46.68
CA LYS A 358 29.87 48.53 -45.23
C LYS A 358 28.70 47.66 -44.78
N GLN A 359 27.64 47.58 -45.57
CA GLN A 359 26.52 46.68 -45.29
C GLN A 359 26.94 45.21 -45.40
N ALA A 360 27.74 44.84 -46.40
CA ALA A 360 28.26 43.49 -46.57
C ALA A 360 29.17 43.09 -45.39
N GLN A 361 30.10 43.95 -44.97
CA GLN A 361 30.95 43.71 -43.80
C GLN A 361 30.12 43.53 -42.53
N LYS A 362 29.12 44.39 -42.30
CA LYS A 362 28.25 44.26 -41.12
C LYS A 362 27.41 42.99 -41.15
N LEU A 363 26.96 42.57 -42.33
CA LEU A 363 26.28 41.28 -42.49
C LEU A 363 27.22 40.12 -42.18
N GLU A 364 28.47 40.16 -42.65
CA GLU A 364 29.47 39.15 -42.35
C GLU A 364 29.78 39.06 -40.85
N GLU A 365 30.01 40.19 -40.18
CA GLU A 365 30.20 40.27 -38.72
C GLU A 365 28.99 39.71 -37.96
N ASN A 366 27.77 40.10 -38.34
CA ASN A 366 26.55 39.57 -37.75
C ASN A 366 26.42 38.05 -37.97
N THR A 367 26.78 37.54 -39.15
CA THR A 367 26.72 36.08 -39.41
C THR A 367 27.71 35.30 -38.54
N LEU A 368 28.89 35.85 -38.28
CA LEU A 368 29.85 35.24 -37.35
C LEU A 368 29.34 35.29 -35.91
N TYR A 369 28.77 36.43 -35.50
CA TYR A 369 28.19 36.57 -34.17
C TYR A 369 27.01 35.61 -33.93
N ILE A 370 26.15 35.42 -34.94
CA ILE A 370 25.05 34.44 -34.88
C ILE A 370 25.61 33.03 -34.69
N LYS A 371 26.62 32.62 -35.48
CA LYS A 371 27.26 31.30 -35.32
C LYS A 371 27.86 31.10 -33.93
N GLU A 372 28.52 32.11 -33.39
CA GLU A 372 29.04 32.07 -32.02
C GLU A 372 27.95 31.92 -30.96
N LEU A 373 26.76 32.48 -31.19
CA LEU A 373 25.61 32.30 -30.31
C LEU A 373 25.02 30.89 -30.44
N GLU A 374 24.90 30.37 -31.66
CA GLU A 374 24.46 29.00 -31.95
C GLU A 374 25.40 27.96 -31.29
N ASP A 375 26.71 28.16 -31.39
CA ASP A 375 27.71 27.28 -30.76
C ASP A 375 27.60 27.33 -29.22
N ARG A 376 27.37 28.53 -28.64
CA ARG A 376 27.14 28.66 -27.19
C ARG A 376 25.85 27.98 -26.75
N GLU A 377 24.77 28.11 -27.52
CA GLU A 377 23.51 27.43 -27.26
C GLU A 377 23.68 25.92 -27.30
N MET A 378 24.40 25.39 -28.30
CA MET A 378 24.68 23.96 -28.45
C MET A 378 25.44 23.40 -27.24
N VAL A 379 26.49 24.10 -26.79
CA VAL A 379 27.29 23.68 -25.63
C VAL A 379 26.46 23.75 -24.34
N LEU A 380 25.64 24.79 -24.16
CA LEU A 380 24.76 24.88 -22.99
C LEU A 380 23.71 23.77 -22.99
N ALA A 381 23.09 23.47 -24.13
CA ALA A 381 22.14 22.37 -24.27
C ALA A 381 22.80 21.03 -23.94
N GLN A 382 24.02 20.79 -24.41
CA GLN A 382 24.78 19.59 -24.10
C GLN A 382 25.15 19.51 -22.60
N ASN A 383 25.60 20.60 -22.00
CA ASN A 383 25.93 20.64 -20.56
C ASN A 383 24.69 20.40 -19.68
N VAL A 384 23.55 20.98 -20.04
CA VAL A 384 22.27 20.72 -19.36
C VAL A 384 21.90 19.24 -19.51
N SER A 385 22.02 18.67 -20.71
CA SER A 385 21.77 17.25 -20.94
C SER A 385 22.70 16.36 -20.10
N ILE A 386 23.99 16.68 -20.03
CA ILE A 386 24.97 15.91 -19.24
C ILE A 386 24.68 16.03 -17.74
N CYS A 387 24.35 17.23 -17.24
CA CYS A 387 23.97 17.45 -15.85
C CYS A 387 22.67 16.73 -15.47
N LEU A 388 21.67 16.73 -16.35
CA LEU A 388 20.43 15.97 -16.13
C LEU A 388 20.71 14.46 -16.10
N LEU A 389 21.56 13.97 -17.02
CA LEU A 389 21.93 12.56 -17.06
C LEU A 389 22.69 12.15 -15.78
N SER A 390 23.67 12.94 -15.35
CA SER A 390 24.47 12.67 -14.16
C SER A 390 23.65 12.78 -12.86
N ALA A 391 22.75 13.75 -12.77
CA ALA A 391 21.82 13.87 -11.64
C ALA A 391 20.87 12.66 -11.58
N SER A 392 20.33 12.22 -12.71
CA SER A 392 19.44 11.04 -12.73
C SER A 392 20.21 9.78 -12.33
N LEU A 393 21.42 9.58 -12.86
CA LEU A 393 22.26 8.41 -12.56
C LEU A 393 22.64 8.37 -11.08
N GLY A 394 23.02 9.51 -10.50
CA GLY A 394 23.32 9.62 -9.07
C GLY A 394 22.13 9.28 -8.17
N SER A 395 20.93 9.76 -8.52
CA SER A 395 19.72 9.44 -7.73
C SER A 395 19.34 7.95 -7.83
N VAL A 396 19.54 7.34 -9.00
CA VAL A 396 19.26 5.90 -9.21
C VAL A 396 20.25 5.06 -8.40
N ASP A 397 21.54 5.40 -8.41
CA ASP A 397 22.55 4.68 -7.64
C ASP A 397 22.31 4.77 -6.12
N GLU A 398 21.90 5.94 -5.62
CA GLU A 398 21.55 6.15 -4.20
C GLU A 398 20.34 5.29 -3.80
N LEU A 399 19.26 5.32 -4.59
CA LEU A 399 18.08 4.47 -4.35
C LEU A 399 18.42 2.98 -4.43
N LEU A 400 19.31 2.56 -5.34
CA LEU A 400 19.72 1.17 -5.47
C LEU A 400 20.52 0.71 -4.24
N MET A 401 21.33 1.59 -3.65
CA MET A 401 22.04 1.30 -2.40
C MET A 401 21.07 1.18 -1.21
N GLU A 402 20.09 2.07 -1.10
CA GLU A 402 19.05 2.00 -0.06
C GLU A 402 18.19 0.73 -0.18
N ILE A 403 17.83 0.33 -1.41
CA ILE A 403 17.13 -0.93 -1.66
C ILE A 403 17.97 -2.14 -1.18
N LYS A 404 19.27 -2.17 -1.48
CA LYS A 404 20.14 -3.27 -1.02
C LYS A 404 20.27 -3.34 0.50
N GLU A 405 20.36 -2.19 1.17
CA GLU A 405 20.41 -2.13 2.64
C GLU A 405 19.10 -2.62 3.26
N THR A 406 17.96 -2.14 2.77
CA THR A 406 16.64 -2.58 3.25
C THR A 406 16.38 -4.05 2.96
N GLU A 407 16.83 -4.59 1.82
CA GLU A 407 16.77 -6.03 1.52
C GLU A 407 17.61 -6.86 2.50
N ALA A 408 18.80 -6.40 2.87
CA ALA A 408 19.63 -7.06 3.87
C ALA A 408 18.97 -7.05 5.25
N ASP A 409 18.33 -5.94 5.62
CA ASP A 409 17.57 -5.84 6.87
C ASP A 409 16.39 -6.80 6.89
N VAL A 410 15.60 -6.84 5.81
CA VAL A 410 14.50 -7.80 5.66
C VAL A 410 15.01 -9.24 5.78
N ALA A 411 16.18 -9.56 5.22
CA ALA A 411 16.79 -10.88 5.37
C ALA A 411 17.17 -11.18 6.83
N ARG A 412 17.76 -10.21 7.55
CA ARG A 412 18.09 -10.35 8.98
C ARG A 412 16.85 -10.56 9.85
N TRP A 413 15.79 -9.77 9.63
CA TRP A 413 14.53 -9.93 10.34
C TRP A 413 13.87 -11.27 10.06
N ARG A 414 13.94 -11.75 8.81
CA ARG A 414 13.43 -13.07 8.45
C ARG A 414 14.15 -14.20 9.18
N GLU A 415 15.49 -14.17 9.21
CA GLU A 415 16.29 -15.17 9.92
C GLU A 415 15.99 -15.16 11.44
N ALA A 416 15.87 -13.98 12.04
CA ALA A 416 15.48 -13.85 13.45
C ALA A 416 14.09 -14.47 13.72
N CYS A 417 13.10 -14.19 12.87
CA CYS A 417 11.77 -14.79 12.98
C CYS A 417 11.81 -16.32 12.83
N GLU A 418 12.62 -16.86 11.92
CA GLU A 418 12.77 -18.31 11.74
C GLU A 418 13.38 -18.97 12.99
N LEU A 419 14.41 -18.35 13.58
CA LEU A 419 15.02 -18.83 14.82
C LEU A 419 14.06 -18.78 16.02
N GLU A 420 13.25 -17.73 16.14
CA GLU A 420 12.20 -17.63 17.17
C GLU A 420 11.15 -18.74 17.01
N VAL A 421 10.73 -19.02 15.77
CA VAL A 421 9.80 -20.11 15.48
C VAL A 421 10.41 -21.47 15.82
N GLU A 422 11.68 -21.71 15.50
CA GLU A 422 12.37 -22.95 15.86
C GLU A 422 12.53 -23.11 17.38
N ALA A 423 12.89 -22.04 18.09
CA ALA A 423 12.94 -22.03 19.55
C ALA A 423 11.56 -22.30 20.16
N GLY A 424 10.51 -21.67 19.61
CA GLY A 424 9.12 -21.90 20.02
C GLY A 424 8.67 -23.35 19.82
N LYS A 425 9.01 -23.97 18.68
CA LYS A 425 8.73 -25.39 18.43
C LYS A 425 9.41 -26.29 19.46
N LYS A 426 10.69 -26.05 19.75
CA LYS A 426 11.45 -26.83 20.74
C LYS A 426 10.83 -26.74 22.14
N GLU A 427 10.43 -25.55 22.57
CA GLU A 427 9.75 -25.36 23.86
C GLU A 427 8.40 -26.10 23.91
N VAL A 428 7.63 -26.10 22.82
CA VAL A 428 6.38 -26.86 22.73
C VAL A 428 6.64 -28.36 22.84
N GLU A 429 7.64 -28.89 22.14
CA GLU A 429 8.03 -30.31 22.24
C GLU A 429 8.47 -30.70 23.66
N GLU A 430 9.20 -29.82 24.37
CA GLU A 430 9.59 -30.05 25.76
C GLU A 430 8.36 -30.05 26.70
N ARG A 431 7.43 -29.11 26.51
CA ARG A 431 6.17 -29.08 27.26
C ARG A 431 5.29 -30.30 27.00
N GLU A 432 5.22 -30.78 25.76
CA GLU A 432 4.50 -32.00 25.42
C GLU A 432 5.07 -33.23 26.14
N LYS A 433 6.41 -33.35 26.24
CA LYS A 433 7.06 -34.41 27.03
C LYS A 433 6.66 -34.33 28.49
N LEU A 434 6.66 -33.14 29.09
CA LEU A 434 6.23 -32.94 30.47
C LEU A 434 4.76 -33.31 30.68
N VAL A 435 3.88 -32.93 29.75
CA VAL A 435 2.45 -33.31 29.79
C VAL A 435 2.29 -34.82 29.75
N VAL A 436 3.07 -35.54 28.95
CA VAL A 436 3.02 -37.01 28.90
C VAL A 436 3.46 -37.60 30.24
N ILE A 437 4.54 -37.11 30.85
CA ILE A 437 5.02 -37.58 32.16
C ILE A 437 3.96 -37.31 33.24
N LEU A 438 3.42 -36.10 33.31
CA LEU A 438 2.40 -35.73 34.27
C LEU A 438 1.12 -36.57 34.11
N LYS A 439 0.71 -36.87 32.87
CA LYS A 439 -0.41 -37.79 32.61
C LYS A 439 -0.13 -39.19 33.15
N GLN A 440 1.07 -39.72 32.93
CA GLN A 440 1.46 -41.03 33.47
C GLN A 440 1.49 -41.04 35.01
N GLU A 441 1.96 -39.97 35.65
CA GLU A 441 1.95 -39.84 37.10
C GLU A 441 0.53 -39.71 37.66
N LEU A 442 -0.33 -38.96 36.98
CA LEU A 442 -1.75 -38.86 37.30
C LEU A 442 -2.44 -40.23 37.22
N ASP A 443 -2.19 -41.01 36.18
CA ASP A 443 -2.75 -42.35 36.04
C ASP A 443 -2.24 -43.31 37.13
N LYS A 444 -0.95 -43.22 37.51
CA LYS A 444 -0.40 -43.99 38.64
C LYS A 444 -1.05 -43.63 39.97
N THR A 445 -1.24 -42.34 40.25
CA THR A 445 -1.90 -41.90 41.50
C THR A 445 -3.37 -42.27 41.52
N LYS A 446 -4.06 -42.17 40.37
CA LYS A 446 -5.45 -42.61 40.21
C LYS A 446 -5.62 -44.10 40.47
N THR A 447 -4.79 -44.96 39.87
CA THR A 447 -4.83 -46.41 40.13
C THR A 447 -4.47 -46.76 41.57
N ALA A 448 -3.50 -46.08 42.19
CA ALA A 448 -3.18 -46.26 43.60
C ALA A 448 -4.35 -45.88 44.52
N LEU A 449 -5.07 -44.79 44.19
CA LEU A 449 -6.27 -44.36 44.91
C LEU A 449 -7.43 -45.36 44.74
N GLU A 450 -7.64 -45.89 43.54
CA GLU A 450 -8.66 -46.92 43.30
C GLU A 450 -8.38 -48.19 44.13
N ILE A 451 -7.10 -48.61 44.22
CA ILE A 451 -6.69 -49.75 45.06
C ILE A 451 -6.92 -49.45 46.55
N SER A 452 -6.56 -48.26 47.03
CA SER A 452 -6.74 -47.90 48.45
C SER A 452 -8.22 -47.79 48.82
N ASN A 453 -9.05 -47.24 47.93
CA ASN A 453 -10.49 -47.19 48.10
C ASN A 453 -11.11 -48.60 48.10
N GLY A 454 -10.65 -49.51 47.22
CA GLY A 454 -11.05 -50.92 47.26
C GLY A 454 -10.69 -51.60 48.59
N LYS A 455 -9.49 -51.36 49.12
CA LYS A 455 -9.08 -51.87 50.45
C LYS A 455 -9.94 -51.29 51.58
N LEU A 456 -10.29 -50.02 51.51
CA LEU A 456 -11.15 -49.36 52.48
C LEU A 456 -12.55 -50.00 52.49
N LYS A 457 -13.15 -50.23 51.31
CA LYS A 457 -14.43 -50.93 51.18
C LYS A 457 -14.39 -52.35 51.78
N LEU A 458 -13.33 -53.12 51.52
CA LEU A 458 -13.18 -54.44 52.13
C LEU A 458 -13.06 -54.38 53.66
N LYS A 459 -12.41 -53.34 54.20
CA LYS A 459 -12.36 -53.12 55.66
C LYS A 459 -13.72 -52.73 56.22
N GLU A 460 -14.49 -51.90 55.51
CA GLU A 460 -15.87 -51.55 55.89
C GLU A 460 -16.78 -52.79 55.89
N GLU A 461 -16.69 -53.63 54.86
CA GLU A 461 -17.44 -54.90 54.77
C GLU A 461 -17.02 -55.88 55.90
N LEU A 462 -15.72 -55.99 56.18
CA LEU A 462 -15.23 -56.82 57.28
C LEU A 462 -15.71 -56.30 58.64
N ALA A 463 -15.66 -54.98 58.87
CA ALA A 463 -16.18 -54.37 60.09
C ALA A 463 -17.69 -54.63 60.23
N ALA A 464 -18.47 -54.47 59.15
CA ALA A 464 -19.89 -54.77 59.14
C ALA A 464 -20.15 -56.27 59.45
N ALA A 465 -19.38 -57.18 58.87
CA ALA A 465 -19.48 -58.62 59.15
C ALA A 465 -19.09 -58.97 60.60
N ALA A 466 -18.05 -58.34 61.15
CA ALA A 466 -17.63 -58.52 62.53
C ALA A 466 -18.71 -58.02 63.51
N ILE A 467 -19.31 -56.86 63.25
CA ILE A 467 -20.43 -56.33 64.03
C ILE A 467 -21.63 -57.29 63.95
N ALA A 468 -21.96 -57.81 62.76
CA ALA A 468 -23.05 -58.77 62.60
C ALA A 468 -22.77 -60.11 63.34
N ALA A 469 -21.53 -60.59 63.28
CA ALA A 469 -21.10 -61.80 63.99
C ALA A 469 -21.11 -61.61 65.51
N GLN A 470 -20.65 -60.47 66.01
CA GLN A 470 -20.75 -60.09 67.42
C GLN A 470 -22.22 -60.06 67.86
N ALA A 471 -23.09 -59.38 67.12
CA ALA A 471 -24.52 -59.33 67.43
C ALA A 471 -25.17 -60.74 67.41
N ALA A 472 -24.71 -61.65 66.56
CA ALA A 472 -25.17 -63.04 66.56
C ALA A 472 -24.67 -63.83 67.78
N ALA A 473 -23.40 -63.64 68.17
CA ALA A 473 -22.81 -64.26 69.35
C ALA A 473 -23.48 -63.78 70.65
N GLU A 474 -23.72 -62.47 70.77
CA GLU A 474 -24.44 -61.88 71.91
C GLU A 474 -25.86 -62.45 72.03
N ARG A 475 -26.60 -62.57 70.91
CA ARG A 475 -27.91 -63.24 70.91
C ARG A 475 -27.83 -64.71 71.35
N SER A 476 -26.79 -65.44 70.94
CA SER A 476 -26.58 -66.83 71.35
C SER A 476 -26.32 -66.96 72.85
N VAL A 477 -25.50 -66.07 73.43
CA VAL A 477 -25.24 -66.02 74.88
C VAL A 477 -26.52 -65.67 75.64
N GLN A 478 -27.27 -64.66 75.21
CA GLN A 478 -28.57 -64.31 75.81
C GLN A 478 -29.56 -65.50 75.78
N LEU A 479 -29.57 -66.29 74.70
CA LEU A 479 -30.35 -67.53 74.62
C LEU A 479 -29.85 -68.63 75.57
N ALA A 480 -28.54 -68.76 75.76
CA ALA A 480 -27.97 -69.70 76.72
C ALA A 480 -28.28 -69.29 78.17
N ASP A 481 -28.14 -67.99 78.48
CA ASP A 481 -28.44 -67.43 79.80
C ASP A 481 -29.93 -67.59 80.14
N SER A 482 -30.83 -67.26 79.21
CA SER A 482 -32.28 -67.48 79.42
C SER A 482 -32.63 -68.97 79.60
N ARG A 483 -31.99 -69.88 78.87
CA ARG A 483 -32.12 -71.33 79.11
C ARG A 483 -31.58 -71.76 80.47
N ALA A 484 -30.44 -71.22 80.88
CA ALA A 484 -29.82 -71.52 82.17
C ALA A 484 -30.67 -71.00 83.34
N VAL A 485 -31.27 -69.81 83.22
CA VAL A 485 -32.27 -69.29 84.16
C VAL A 485 -33.44 -70.27 84.25
N GLY A 486 -34.05 -70.65 83.13
CA GLY A 486 -35.18 -71.61 83.15
C GLY A 486 -34.83 -72.98 83.74
N LEU A 487 -33.58 -73.46 83.55
CA LEU A 487 -33.10 -74.69 84.20
C LEU A 487 -32.91 -74.51 85.71
N ARG A 488 -32.40 -73.36 86.17
CA ARG A 488 -32.29 -73.04 87.60
C ARG A 488 -33.67 -73.01 88.25
N ASP A 489 -34.63 -72.33 87.65
CA ASP A 489 -36.02 -72.28 88.14
C ASP A 489 -36.60 -73.69 88.27
N ARG A 490 -36.32 -74.57 87.29
CA ARG A 490 -36.74 -75.98 87.32
C ARG A 490 -36.04 -76.78 88.43
N ILE A 491 -34.75 -76.57 88.66
CA ILE A 491 -34.00 -77.20 89.75
C ILE A 491 -34.53 -76.73 91.09
N GLU A 492 -34.78 -75.43 91.27
CA GLU A 492 -35.36 -74.87 92.49
C GLU A 492 -36.73 -75.48 92.76
N GLU A 493 -37.59 -75.59 91.74
CA GLU A 493 -38.89 -76.26 91.87
C GLU A 493 -38.75 -77.74 92.25
N LEU A 494 -37.85 -78.49 91.61
CA LEU A 494 -37.58 -79.90 91.97
C LEU A 494 -37.00 -80.03 93.40
N THR A 495 -36.16 -79.08 93.82
CA THR A 495 -35.58 -79.05 95.17
C THR A 495 -36.67 -78.77 96.19
N LYS A 496 -37.57 -77.83 95.91
CA LYS A 496 -38.76 -77.58 96.74
C LYS A 496 -39.66 -78.81 96.83
N GLN A 497 -39.91 -79.50 95.71
CA GLN A 497 -40.64 -80.77 95.71
C GLN A 497 -39.93 -81.85 96.55
N LEU A 498 -38.60 -81.89 96.52
CA LEU A 498 -37.79 -82.80 97.33
C LEU A 498 -37.84 -82.44 98.82
N GLU A 499 -37.75 -81.16 99.18
CA GLU A 499 -37.93 -80.67 100.55
C GLU A 499 -39.35 -80.96 101.08
N GLU A 500 -40.38 -80.81 100.25
CA GLU A 500 -41.76 -81.18 100.60
C GLU A 500 -41.94 -82.69 100.76
N ALA A 501 -41.29 -83.52 99.93
CA ALA A 501 -41.26 -84.97 100.06
C ALA A 501 -40.48 -85.41 101.31
N GLU A 502 -39.31 -84.81 101.56
CA GLU A 502 -38.48 -85.06 102.74
C GLU A 502 -39.18 -84.57 104.03
N GLY A 503 -39.91 -83.46 103.98
CA GLY A 503 -40.75 -82.99 105.07
C GLY A 503 -41.86 -84.00 105.43
N LYS A 504 -42.44 -84.67 104.43
CA LYS A 504 -43.39 -85.79 104.64
C LYS A 504 -42.71 -87.05 105.16
N GLU A 505 -41.45 -87.30 104.80
CA GLU A 505 -40.66 -88.44 105.24
C GLU A 505 -40.08 -88.26 106.67
N ARG A 506 -39.71 -87.04 107.07
CA ARG A 506 -39.26 -86.68 108.43
C ARG A 506 -40.35 -86.81 109.51
N SER A 507 -41.63 -86.83 109.13
CA SER A 507 -42.74 -87.18 110.04
C SER A 507 -42.86 -88.68 110.32
N ARG A 508 -42.16 -89.53 109.55
CA ARG A 508 -42.23 -91.00 109.67
C ARG A 508 -40.87 -91.67 109.43
N ARG A 509 -39.89 -91.46 110.32
CA ARG A 509 -39.09 -92.55 110.96
C ARG A 509 -37.78 -92.05 111.59
N LYS A 510 -37.49 -92.72 112.70
CA LYS A 510 -36.24 -92.74 113.45
C LYS A 510 -35.07 -93.26 112.59
N VAL A 511 -33.94 -92.56 112.71
CA VAL A 511 -32.55 -93.07 112.71
C VAL A 511 -32.10 -93.88 111.49
N ARG A 512 -31.18 -93.29 110.73
CA ARG A 512 -29.81 -93.79 110.50
C ARG A 512 -28.98 -92.67 109.88
N HIS A 513 -27.95 -92.22 110.60
CA HIS A 513 -26.86 -91.45 110.02
C HIS A 513 -26.21 -92.31 108.93
N ILE A 514 -26.26 -91.86 107.68
CA ILE A 514 -25.44 -92.39 106.60
C ILE A 514 -24.55 -91.23 106.16
N CYS A 515 -23.32 -91.29 106.64
CA CYS A 515 -22.20 -90.48 106.18
C CYS A 515 -21.94 -90.74 104.70
N TRP A 516 -21.85 -89.68 103.91
CA TRP A 516 -21.50 -89.69 102.50
C TRP A 516 -19.99 -89.93 102.33
N PRO A 517 -19.53 -90.93 101.56
CA PRO A 517 -18.11 -91.07 101.24
C PRO A 517 -17.75 -90.21 100.03
N TRP A 518 -16.88 -89.22 100.23
CA TRP A 518 -16.05 -88.67 99.17
C TRP A 518 -14.89 -89.63 98.91
N GLU A 519 -14.82 -90.24 97.73
CA GLU A 519 -13.60 -90.91 97.26
C GLU A 519 -12.90 -90.13 96.14
N ILE A 520 -11.78 -89.57 96.56
CA ILE A 520 -10.52 -89.27 95.87
C ILE A 520 -10.34 -90.04 94.55
N LEU A 521 -10.44 -89.33 93.43
CA LEU A 521 -9.77 -89.70 92.17
C LEU A 521 -8.57 -88.78 91.99
N LYS A 522 -7.42 -89.24 92.47
CA LYS A 522 -6.10 -88.71 92.14
C LYS A 522 -5.28 -89.85 91.55
N MET A 523 -4.54 -89.52 90.49
CA MET A 523 -3.42 -90.27 89.88
C MET A 523 -3.78 -91.25 88.74
N ASN A 524 -3.07 -91.32 87.59
CA ASN A 524 -1.75 -90.80 87.24
C ASN A 524 -1.55 -90.59 85.73
N ILE A 525 -0.65 -89.66 85.44
CA ILE A 525 0.05 -89.42 84.17
C ILE A 525 0.98 -90.61 83.86
N THR A 526 0.94 -91.17 82.65
CA THR A 526 2.10 -91.26 81.73
C THR A 526 1.79 -92.02 80.42
N ASN A 527 2.07 -91.32 79.31
CA ASN A 527 2.52 -91.79 78.00
C ASN A 527 1.85 -92.98 77.30
N THR A 528 1.14 -92.70 76.20
CA THR A 528 1.54 -93.16 74.85
C THR A 528 0.91 -92.32 73.72
N ARG A 529 1.79 -91.68 72.95
CA ARG A 529 1.75 -91.48 71.49
C ARG A 529 0.66 -90.60 70.85
N ALA A 530 1.16 -89.48 70.32
CA ALA A 530 0.53 -88.49 69.47
C ALA A 530 -0.09 -89.02 68.15
N GLN A 531 -1.23 -88.44 67.75
CA GLN A 531 -1.32 -87.64 66.52
C GLN A 531 -2.52 -86.69 66.55
N ASN A 532 -2.26 -85.45 66.15
CA ASN A 532 -2.98 -84.23 66.50
C ASN A 532 -4.15 -83.91 65.56
N GLY A 533 -5.32 -83.60 66.12
CA GLY A 533 -6.38 -82.85 65.45
C GLY A 533 -6.19 -81.34 65.67
N LYS A 534 -5.78 -80.62 64.63
CA LYS A 534 -5.54 -79.17 64.65
C LYS A 534 -6.85 -78.40 64.85
N ARG A 535 -6.94 -77.66 65.95
CA ARG A 535 -7.86 -76.52 66.12
C ARG A 535 -7.26 -75.30 65.42
N MET A 536 -8.08 -74.61 64.65
CA MET A 536 -7.86 -73.24 64.21
C MET A 536 -8.32 -72.28 65.30
N LEU A 537 -7.55 -71.22 65.55
CA LEU A 537 -7.98 -69.87 65.97
C LEU A 537 -6.77 -68.92 65.82
N PRO A 538 -6.98 -67.58 65.78
CA PRO A 538 -6.29 -66.67 64.87
C PRO A 538 -5.31 -65.72 65.58
N GLU A 539 -4.31 -65.24 64.85
CA GLU A 539 -3.45 -64.12 65.27
C GLU A 539 -3.52 -62.98 64.26
N MET A 540 -3.85 -61.80 64.76
CA MET A 540 -3.71 -60.52 64.09
C MET A 540 -2.37 -59.87 64.51
N GLN A 541 -1.80 -59.16 63.53
CA GLN A 541 -0.76 -58.11 63.63
C GLN A 541 0.68 -58.57 63.88
N ALA A 542 1.72 -58.01 63.26
CA ALA A 542 1.88 -57.09 62.13
C ALA A 542 3.39 -56.97 61.80
N PHE A 543 3.68 -56.41 60.62
CA PHE A 543 4.89 -55.67 60.21
C PHE A 543 6.05 -56.37 59.47
N LEU A 544 6.17 -55.95 58.20
CA LEU A 544 7.34 -55.36 57.52
C LEU A 544 8.32 -56.22 56.68
N HIS A 545 8.50 -55.70 55.45
CA HIS A 545 9.59 -55.82 54.48
C HIS A 545 9.89 -57.16 53.80
N HIS A 546 9.57 -57.27 52.50
CA HIS A 546 10.62 -57.13 51.46
C HIS A 546 10.04 -57.03 50.04
N SER A 547 10.43 -55.93 49.39
CA SER A 547 10.85 -55.80 48.00
C SER A 547 11.07 -57.10 47.21
N ARG A 548 10.34 -57.25 46.10
CA ARG A 548 10.92 -57.23 44.75
C ARG A 548 9.87 -56.86 43.71
#